data_AF-A0AA46YK43-F1
#
_entry.id   AF-A0AA46YK43-F1
#
_cell.length_a   1.000
_cell.length_b   1.000
_cell.length_c   1.000
_cell.angle_alpha   90.00
_cell.angle_beta   90.00
_cell.angle_gamma   90.00
#
_symmetry.space_group_name_H-M   'P 1'
#
loop_
_entity.id
_entity.type
_entity.pdbx_description
1 polymer ?
#
loop_
_entity_poly.entity_id
_entity_poly.type
_entity_poly.pdbx_seq_one_letter_code
_entity_poly.pdbx_strand_id
1 'polypeptide(L)'
;MMTTDTSTETTEATETPQDPPESDEQTAEETEGRRGNPEAARYRVERNEARAERDALLERISALQAAEVGRLAAGPGKLHDGSDLPFSETLLDDDGNVDREKVDAAVAELVEAKPHLAQPAYGGDVGLGNRGGSDTSTTWASVIRS
;
A
#
# COMPACT_ATOMS: atom_id res chain seq x y z
N MET A 1 -53.14 -22.46 8.32
CA MET A 1 -54.50 -22.01 8.67
C MET A 1 -54.50 -21.59 10.12
N MET A 2 -54.97 -20.37 10.40
CA MET A 2 -55.08 -19.70 11.70
C MET A 2 -55.99 -20.47 12.69
N THR A 3 -55.65 -20.40 13.99
CA THR A 3 -56.52 -19.82 15.04
C THR A 3 -55.68 -19.38 16.25
N THR A 4 -56.12 -18.28 16.83
CA THR A 4 -55.65 -17.50 17.98
C THR A 4 -55.84 -18.19 19.33
N ASP A 5 -55.07 -17.81 20.36
CA ASP A 5 -55.64 -17.41 21.66
C ASP A 5 -54.66 -16.53 22.46
N THR A 6 -55.23 -15.57 23.19
CA THR A 6 -54.62 -14.51 23.99
C THR A 6 -55.19 -14.66 25.40
N SER A 7 -54.37 -14.78 26.46
CA SER A 7 -54.84 -14.48 27.83
C SER A 7 -53.71 -14.28 28.85
N THR A 8 -53.60 -13.03 29.32
CA THR A 8 -53.41 -12.52 30.71
C THR A 8 -52.82 -13.43 31.79
N GLU A 9 -51.67 -13.06 32.39
CA GLU A 9 -51.50 -12.20 33.59
C GLU A 9 -51.40 -13.03 34.88
N THR A 10 -50.27 -12.94 35.59
CA THR A 10 -50.17 -13.23 37.03
C THR A 10 -49.05 -12.38 37.62
N THR A 11 -49.49 -11.38 38.37
CA THR A 11 -48.75 -10.55 39.32
C THR A 11 -48.45 -11.35 40.58
N GLU A 12 -47.21 -11.34 41.08
CA GLU A 12 -46.97 -11.43 42.52
C GLU A 12 -45.71 -10.67 42.92
N ALA A 13 -45.90 -9.73 43.83
CA ALA A 13 -44.90 -8.89 44.46
C ALA A 13 -44.20 -9.64 45.60
N THR A 14 -42.96 -9.29 45.90
CA THR A 14 -42.40 -9.46 47.25
C THR A 14 -41.44 -8.33 47.54
N GLU A 15 -41.78 -7.55 48.56
CA GLU A 15 -41.09 -6.39 49.08
C GLU A 15 -40.53 -6.73 50.48
N THR A 16 -39.31 -6.21 50.78
CA THR A 16 -38.84 -5.75 52.12
C THR A 16 -38.26 -6.83 53.07
N PRO A 17 -37.26 -6.56 53.99
CA PRO A 17 -36.74 -5.27 54.52
C PRO A 17 -35.21 -5.02 54.59
N GLN A 18 -34.92 -3.75 54.89
CA GLN A 18 -33.67 -3.03 55.21
C GLN A 18 -33.19 -3.23 56.68
N ASP A 19 -31.87 -3.40 56.93
CA ASP A 19 -31.06 -2.59 57.89
C ASP A 19 -29.55 -3.00 57.91
N PRO A 20 -28.59 -2.07 58.16
CA PRO A 20 -27.14 -2.29 58.26
C PRO A 20 -26.70 -2.47 59.74
N PRO A 21 -25.52 -3.05 60.05
CA PRO A 21 -24.27 -2.26 60.21
C PRO A 21 -23.03 -3.12 59.81
N GLU A 22 -21.80 -2.64 59.66
CA GLU A 22 -20.86 -2.11 60.65
C GLU A 22 -19.57 -1.74 59.86
N SER A 23 -18.86 -0.71 60.32
CA SER A 23 -17.55 -0.31 59.83
C SER A 23 -16.54 -1.46 59.86
N ASP A 24 -15.94 -1.79 58.72
CA ASP A 24 -14.61 -2.40 58.68
C ASP A 24 -13.60 -1.32 58.23
N GLU A 25 -13.02 -0.67 59.23
CA GLU A 25 -11.81 0.14 59.10
C GLU A 25 -10.62 -0.79 58.80
N GLN A 26 -10.55 -1.37 57.60
CA GLN A 26 -9.39 -2.14 57.16
C GLN A 26 -9.27 -2.18 55.63
N THR A 27 -9.07 -1.02 55.00
CA THR A 27 -8.59 -0.96 53.61
C THR A 27 -7.69 0.26 53.39
N ALA A 28 -6.68 0.43 54.24
CA ALA A 28 -5.62 1.43 53.99
C ALA A 28 -4.38 0.82 53.30
N GLU A 29 -4.13 -0.48 53.45
CA GLU A 29 -2.90 -1.11 52.94
C GLU A 29 -3.04 -1.83 51.58
N GLU A 30 -4.27 -2.02 51.07
CA GLU A 30 -4.51 -2.66 49.76
C GLU A 30 -4.73 -1.65 48.61
N THR A 31 -4.28 -0.39 48.77
CA THR A 31 -4.40 0.62 47.69
C THR A 31 -3.06 1.03 47.09
N GLU A 32 -1.94 0.48 47.55
CA GLU A 32 -0.61 0.74 46.99
C GLU A 32 -0.25 -0.24 45.86
N GLY A 33 -0.79 -1.47 45.87
CA GLY A 33 -0.61 -2.44 44.77
C GLY A 33 -1.55 -2.26 43.57
N ARG A 34 -2.67 -1.53 43.74
CA ARG A 34 -3.69 -1.32 42.69
C ARG A 34 -3.45 -0.07 41.84
N ARG A 35 -2.61 0.86 42.29
CA ARG A 35 -2.14 2.00 41.49
C ARG A 35 -0.96 1.55 40.64
N GLY A 36 -1.26 0.91 39.50
CA GLY A 36 -0.25 0.52 38.51
C GLY A 36 0.70 1.69 38.25
N ASN A 37 2.02 1.41 38.33
CA ASN A 37 3.05 2.44 38.27
C ASN A 37 2.80 3.35 37.05
N PRO A 38 2.47 4.65 37.24
CA PRO A 38 2.11 5.55 36.15
C PRO A 38 3.26 5.80 35.18
N GLU A 39 4.51 5.54 35.58
CA GLU A 39 5.68 5.57 34.70
C GLU A 39 5.69 4.33 33.80
N ALA A 40 5.40 3.15 34.35
CA ALA A 40 5.30 1.92 33.56
C ALA A 40 4.16 1.98 32.54
N ALA A 41 3.05 2.65 32.87
CA ALA A 41 1.97 2.91 31.92
C ALA A 41 2.43 3.83 30.77
N ARG A 42 3.12 4.94 31.09
CA ARG A 42 3.69 5.86 30.10
C ARG A 42 4.66 5.16 29.15
N TYR A 43 5.63 4.40 29.67
CA TYR A 43 6.58 3.68 28.84
C TYR A 43 5.93 2.65 27.90
N ARG A 44 4.81 2.03 28.29
CA ARG A 44 4.07 1.12 27.40
C ARG A 44 3.44 1.86 26.23
N VAL A 45 2.88 3.05 26.49
CA VAL A 45 2.29 3.91 25.46
C VAL A 45 3.38 4.36 24.50
N GLU A 46 4.44 4.99 24.99
CA GLU A 46 5.57 5.49 24.18
C GLU A 46 6.18 4.39 23.30
N ARG A 47 6.38 3.18 23.86
CA ARG A 47 6.90 2.04 23.10
C ARG A 47 5.94 1.59 22.00
N ASN A 48 4.64 1.59 22.27
CA ASN A 48 3.64 1.17 21.28
C ASN A 48 3.52 2.22 20.17
N GLU A 49 3.57 3.51 20.51
CA GLU A 49 3.61 4.62 19.55
C GLU A 49 4.85 4.52 18.66
N ALA A 50 6.05 4.33 19.25
CA ALA A 50 7.29 4.17 18.50
C ALA A 50 7.26 2.96 17.54
N ARG A 51 6.62 1.85 17.95
CA ARG A 51 6.42 0.68 17.06
C ARG A 51 5.49 1.02 15.90
N ALA A 52 4.38 1.70 16.18
CA ALA A 52 3.43 2.11 15.15
C ALA A 52 4.09 3.08 14.14
N GLU A 53 4.89 4.04 14.62
CA GLU A 53 5.63 4.96 13.76
C GLU A 53 6.66 4.24 12.89
N ARG A 54 7.43 3.31 13.47
CA ARG A 54 8.37 2.49 12.71
C ARG A 54 7.67 1.68 11.63
N ASP A 55 6.56 1.03 11.96
CA ASP A 55 5.82 0.18 11.03
C ASP A 55 5.24 1.02 9.87
N ALA A 56 4.72 2.22 10.17
CA ALA A 56 4.27 3.17 9.15
C ALA A 56 5.41 3.66 8.24
N LEU A 57 6.61 3.88 8.78
CA LEU A 57 7.79 4.23 7.99
C LEU A 57 8.25 3.08 7.10
N LEU A 58 8.25 1.85 7.61
CA LEU A 58 8.60 0.65 6.84
C LEU A 58 7.63 0.44 5.68
N GLU A 59 6.33 0.62 5.91
CA GLU A 59 5.31 0.55 4.84
C GLU A 59 5.57 1.61 3.76
N ARG A 60 5.89 2.85 4.16
CA ARG A 60 6.22 3.91 3.21
C ARG A 60 7.48 3.60 2.41
N ILE A 61 8.53 3.09 3.04
CA ILE A 61 9.77 2.70 2.38
C ILE A 61 9.50 1.56 1.38
N SER A 62 8.76 0.54 1.79
CA SER A 62 8.38 -0.57 0.91
C SER A 62 7.59 -0.10 -0.32
N ALA A 63 6.65 0.82 -0.14
CA ALA A 63 5.91 1.42 -1.25
C ALA A 63 6.82 2.20 -2.21
N LEU A 64 7.80 2.94 -1.70
CA LEU A 64 8.77 3.67 -2.51
C LEU A 64 9.71 2.72 -3.26
N GLN A 65 10.18 1.67 -2.61
CA GLN A 65 11.02 0.64 -3.24
C GLN A 65 10.26 -0.09 -4.36
N ALA A 66 9.00 -0.47 -4.13
CA ALA A 66 8.16 -1.09 -5.16
C ALA A 66 7.93 -0.15 -6.35
N ALA A 67 7.67 1.13 -6.10
CA ALA A 67 7.53 2.12 -7.16
C ALA A 67 8.82 2.30 -7.96
N GLU A 68 9.98 2.29 -7.29
CA GLU A 68 11.29 2.39 -7.92
C GLU A 68 11.62 1.16 -8.78
N VAL A 69 11.32 -0.05 -8.29
CA VAL A 69 11.43 -1.28 -9.08
C VAL A 69 10.59 -1.18 -10.34
N GLY A 70 9.32 -0.77 -10.22
CA GLY A 70 8.45 -0.59 -11.38
C GLY A 70 9.00 0.44 -12.38
N ARG A 71 9.54 1.57 -11.89
CA ARG A 71 10.18 2.59 -12.74
C ARG A 71 11.38 2.03 -13.49
N LEU A 72 12.25 1.28 -12.83
CA LEU A 72 13.42 0.68 -13.45
C LEU A 72 13.04 -0.42 -14.45
N ALA A 73 11.99 -1.20 -14.15
CA ALA A 73 11.50 -2.27 -14.99
C ALA A 73 10.78 -1.77 -16.26
N ALA A 74 10.14 -0.60 -16.22
CA ALA A 74 9.48 0.04 -17.37
C ALA A 74 10.42 0.87 -18.27
N GLY A 75 11.75 0.77 -18.08
CA GLY A 75 12.73 1.51 -18.86
C GLY A 75 12.73 1.16 -20.36
N PRO A 76 13.39 1.96 -21.22
CA PRO A 76 13.45 1.71 -22.66
C PRO A 76 14.01 0.31 -22.97
N GLY A 77 13.28 -0.46 -23.77
CA GLY A 77 13.69 -1.82 -24.17
C GLY A 77 13.49 -2.89 -23.09
N LYS A 78 12.68 -2.60 -22.06
CA LYS A 78 12.34 -3.51 -20.97
C LYS A 78 10.85 -3.89 -21.00
N LEU A 79 10.17 -3.92 -19.86
CA LEU A 79 8.76 -4.33 -19.76
C LEU A 79 7.81 -3.23 -20.23
N HIS A 80 6.67 -3.63 -20.79
CA HIS A 80 5.57 -2.74 -21.13
C HIS A 80 5.01 -2.03 -19.90
N ASP A 81 4.75 -2.80 -18.85
CA ASP A 81 4.33 -2.30 -17.55
C ASP A 81 5.38 -2.73 -16.51
N GLY A 82 5.87 -1.75 -15.74
CA GLY A 82 6.78 -2.02 -14.63
C GLY A 82 6.14 -2.84 -13.52
N SER A 83 4.81 -2.84 -13.42
CA SER A 83 4.06 -3.63 -12.44
C SER A 83 4.07 -5.14 -12.71
N ASP A 84 4.47 -5.56 -13.93
CA ASP A 84 4.62 -6.96 -14.30
C ASP A 84 5.78 -7.65 -13.54
N LEU A 85 6.74 -6.87 -13.03
CA LEU A 85 7.78 -7.36 -12.12
C LEU A 85 7.37 -7.06 -10.67
N PRO A 86 6.90 -8.06 -9.90
CA PRO A 86 6.54 -7.85 -8.51
C PRO A 86 7.78 -7.50 -7.67
N PHE A 87 7.58 -6.63 -6.68
CA PHE A 87 8.62 -6.30 -5.70
C PHE A 87 9.06 -7.55 -4.92
N SER A 88 10.37 -7.69 -4.72
CA SER A 88 11.00 -8.75 -3.92
C SER A 88 12.24 -8.18 -3.24
N GLU A 89 12.52 -8.63 -2.00
CA GLU A 89 13.72 -8.25 -1.25
C GLU A 89 15.02 -8.65 -1.98
N THR A 90 14.95 -9.67 -2.85
CA THR A 90 16.09 -10.08 -3.69
C THR A 90 16.52 -9.00 -4.68
N LEU A 91 15.70 -8.00 -4.94
CA LEU A 91 16.01 -6.85 -5.81
C LEU A 91 16.70 -5.72 -5.07
N LEU A 92 16.98 -5.87 -3.77
CA LEU A 92 17.66 -4.88 -2.96
C LEU A 92 19.16 -5.18 -2.84
N ASP A 93 19.95 -4.14 -2.59
CA ASP A 93 21.34 -4.26 -2.13
C ASP A 93 21.43 -4.50 -0.62
N ASP A 94 22.66 -4.64 -0.11
CA ASP A 94 22.91 -4.88 1.32
C ASP A 94 22.49 -3.71 2.22
N ASP A 95 22.34 -2.51 1.65
CA ASP A 95 21.89 -1.30 2.32
C ASP A 95 20.35 -1.13 2.26
N GLY A 96 19.65 -2.05 1.58
CA GLY A 96 18.19 -2.02 1.41
C GLY A 96 17.71 -1.05 0.32
N ASN A 97 18.59 -0.54 -0.55
CA ASN A 97 18.18 0.24 -1.71
C ASN A 97 17.90 -0.69 -2.90
N VAL A 98 17.12 -0.21 -3.88
CA VAL A 98 16.84 -1.00 -5.08
C VAL A 98 18.11 -1.13 -5.92
N ASP A 99 18.55 -2.37 -6.13
CA ASP A 99 19.71 -2.70 -6.96
C ASP A 99 19.30 -2.80 -8.43
N ARG A 100 19.84 -1.89 -9.23
CA ARG A 100 19.54 -1.82 -10.66
C ARG A 100 19.97 -3.06 -11.43
N GLU A 101 21.13 -3.63 -11.11
CA GLU A 101 21.65 -4.79 -11.85
C GLU A 101 20.77 -6.02 -11.60
N LYS A 102 20.30 -6.20 -10.36
CA LYS A 102 19.36 -7.28 -10.00
C LYS A 102 18.00 -7.09 -10.67
N VAL A 103 17.49 -5.86 -10.74
CA VAL A 103 16.25 -5.56 -11.48
C VAL A 103 16.42 -5.86 -12.97
N ASP A 104 17.54 -5.45 -13.57
CA ASP A 104 17.80 -5.69 -14.99
C ASP A 104 17.90 -7.19 -15.31
N ALA A 105 18.54 -7.97 -14.44
CA ALA A 105 18.60 -9.43 -14.55
C ALA A 105 17.22 -10.08 -14.42
N ALA A 106 16.42 -9.67 -13.44
CA ALA A 106 15.08 -10.21 -13.24
C ALA A 106 14.13 -9.86 -14.40
N VAL A 107 14.24 -8.66 -14.96
CA VAL A 107 13.52 -8.26 -16.18
C VAL A 107 13.94 -9.15 -17.36
N ALA A 108 15.23 -9.38 -17.55
CA ALA A 108 15.73 -10.20 -18.66
C ALA A 108 15.20 -11.64 -18.57
N GLU A 109 15.24 -12.24 -17.38
CA GLU A 109 14.68 -13.58 -17.11
C GLU A 109 13.17 -13.61 -17.38
N LEU A 110 12.43 -12.60 -16.91
CA LEU A 110 10.99 -12.52 -17.11
C LEU A 110 10.64 -12.38 -18.60
N VAL A 111 11.38 -11.58 -19.36
CA VAL A 111 11.21 -11.42 -20.80
C VAL A 111 11.55 -12.70 -21.54
N GLU A 112 12.61 -13.41 -21.14
CA GLU A 112 12.95 -14.72 -21.72
C GLU A 112 11.81 -15.73 -21.51
N ALA A 113 11.23 -15.77 -20.31
CA ALA A 113 10.10 -16.64 -20.00
C ALA A 113 8.79 -16.19 -20.68
N LYS A 114 8.58 -14.87 -20.81
CA LYS A 114 7.36 -14.26 -21.33
C LYS A 114 7.70 -13.11 -22.30
N PRO A 115 8.05 -13.43 -23.57
CA PRO A 115 8.51 -12.43 -24.53
C PRO A 115 7.49 -11.33 -24.86
N HIS A 116 6.20 -11.61 -24.69
CA HIS A 116 5.12 -10.65 -24.95
C HIS A 116 5.01 -9.52 -23.93
N LEU A 117 5.71 -9.61 -22.78
CA LEU A 117 5.77 -8.54 -21.79
C LEU A 117 6.79 -7.47 -22.15
N ALA A 118 7.73 -7.76 -23.05
CA ALA A 118 8.73 -6.81 -23.47
C ALA A 118 8.13 -5.74 -24.39
N GLN A 119 8.55 -4.49 -24.18
CA GLN A 119 8.27 -3.40 -25.10
C GLN A 119 8.83 -3.75 -26.49
N PRO A 120 8.01 -3.67 -27.55
CA PRO A 120 8.49 -3.83 -28.91
C PRO A 120 9.51 -2.72 -29.19
N ALA A 121 10.67 -3.13 -29.71
CA ALA A 121 11.64 -2.21 -30.24
C ALA A 121 11.06 -1.57 -31.52
N TYR A 122 10.36 -0.45 -31.39
CA TYR A 122 9.97 0.37 -32.54
C TYR A 122 11.21 1.10 -33.08
N GLY A 123 12.07 0.35 -33.74
CA GLY A 123 13.21 0.84 -34.50
C GLY A 123 12.82 0.99 -35.97
N GLY A 124 11.98 1.96 -36.30
CA GLY A 124 11.59 2.23 -37.67
C GLY A 124 11.13 3.66 -37.86
N ASP A 125 11.65 4.31 -38.89
CA ASP A 125 11.02 5.49 -39.48
C ASP A 125 9.61 5.10 -39.90
N VAL A 126 8.60 5.51 -39.12
CA VAL A 126 7.19 5.21 -39.37
C VAL A 126 6.63 5.92 -40.61
N GLY A 127 7.47 6.55 -41.43
CA GLY A 127 7.10 7.06 -42.76
C GLY A 127 6.07 8.18 -42.75
N LEU A 128 5.70 8.69 -41.57
CA LEU A 128 4.68 9.71 -41.34
C LEU A 128 5.25 11.13 -41.45
N GLY A 129 6.10 11.34 -42.45
CA GLY A 129 6.65 12.65 -42.79
C GLY A 129 7.02 12.70 -44.26
N ASN A 130 6.69 13.82 -44.93
CA ASN A 130 7.25 14.15 -46.23
C ASN A 130 8.78 14.23 -46.09
N ARG A 131 9.47 13.13 -46.39
CA ARG A 131 10.94 13.08 -46.45
C ARG A 131 11.33 13.81 -47.72
N GLY A 132 11.42 15.14 -47.60
CA GLY A 132 11.62 16.07 -48.70
C GLY A 132 12.46 15.48 -49.82
N GLY A 133 11.79 14.91 -50.82
CA GLY A 133 12.37 14.72 -52.13
C GLY A 133 12.62 16.12 -52.63
N SER A 134 13.89 16.45 -52.83
CA SER A 134 14.30 17.71 -53.45
C SER A 134 13.90 17.67 -54.93
N ASP A 135 12.61 17.85 -55.22
CA ASP A 135 12.14 18.16 -56.55
C ASP A 135 11.83 19.64 -56.61
N THR A 136 12.83 20.36 -57.14
CA THR A 136 12.75 21.59 -57.92
C THR A 136 11.63 22.56 -57.55
N SER A 137 12.02 23.69 -56.97
CA SER A 137 11.18 24.85 -56.65
C SER A 137 10.09 25.13 -57.70
N THR A 138 8.89 24.60 -57.47
CA THR A 138 7.67 25.07 -58.14
C THR A 138 7.37 26.43 -57.54
N THR A 139 7.96 27.47 -58.12
CA THR A 139 7.67 28.85 -57.74
C THR A 139 6.35 29.26 -58.36
N TRP A 140 5.57 30.08 -57.66
CA TRP A 140 4.32 30.67 -58.15
C TRP A 140 4.46 31.37 -59.52
N ALA A 141 5.68 31.82 -59.85
CA ALA A 141 6.03 32.41 -61.13
C ALA A 141 5.98 31.42 -62.33
N SER A 142 5.95 30.11 -62.06
CA SER A 142 5.74 29.05 -63.06
C SER A 142 4.26 28.79 -63.36
N VAL A 143 3.36 29.12 -62.42
CA VAL A 143 1.92 28.86 -62.55
C VAL A 143 1.19 30.00 -63.26
N ILE A 144 1.68 31.23 -63.16
CA ILE A 144 1.04 32.41 -63.77
C ILE A 144 1.47 32.63 -65.24
N ARG A 145 2.42 31.83 -65.75
CA ARG A 145 2.93 31.91 -67.13
C ARG A 145 2.52 30.76 -68.04
N SER A 146 1.62 29.87 -67.60
CA SER A 146 0.93 28.89 -68.47
C SER A 146 -0.38 29.46 -68.98
#